data_AF-A0A4Y2GD91-F1
#
_entry.id   AF-A0A4Y2GD91-F1
#
_cell.length_a   1.000
_cell.length_b   1.000
_cell.length_c   1.000
_cell.angle_alpha   90.00
_cell.angle_beta   90.00
_cell.angle_gamma   90.00
#
_symmetry.space_group_name_H-M   'P 1'
#
loop_
_entity.id
_entity.type
_entity.pdbx_description
1 polymer ?
#
loop_
_entity_poly.entity_id
_entity_poly.type
_entity_poly.pdbx_seq_one_letter_code
_entity_poly.pdbx_strand_id
1 'polypeptide(L)' 'MSEDLQNVSGSRVMRTIAIGVFKKPTTETLHILSEPVIPVTLICDNIRDPGNLGSIIRNAAAAGCQNILLTK' A
#
# COMPACT_ATOMS: atom_id res chain seq x y z
N MET A 1 25.75 7.95 8.21
CA MET A 1 25.12 8.06 6.87
C MET A 1 24.65 6.72 6.31
N SER A 2 25.48 5.66 6.30
CA SER A 2 25.03 4.32 5.85
C SER A 2 24.09 3.63 6.85
N GLU A 3 24.35 3.74 8.16
CA GLU A 3 23.49 3.20 9.23
C GLU A 3 22.17 3.94 9.35
N ASP A 4 22.18 5.27 9.23
CA ASP A 4 20.96 6.09 9.26
C ASP A 4 19.99 5.66 8.15
N LEU A 5 20.50 5.37 6.95
CA LEU A 5 19.70 4.90 5.83
C LEU A 5 19.16 3.47 6.07
N GLN A 6 19.91 2.61 6.76
CA GLN A 6 19.44 1.28 7.15
C GLN A 6 18.30 1.36 8.18
N ASN A 7 18.43 2.28 9.15
CA ASN A 7 17.41 2.52 10.15
C ASN A 7 16.11 3.08 9.54
N VAL A 8 16.21 3.94 8.53
CA VAL A 8 15.04 4.47 7.83
C VAL A 8 14.42 3.43 6.88
N SER A 9 15.21 2.54 6.28
CA SER A 9 14.70 1.55 5.31
C SER A 9 13.81 0.46 5.94
N GLY A 10 13.93 0.19 7.24
CA GLY A 10 13.11 -0.80 7.95
C GLY A 10 13.23 -2.26 7.45
N SER A 11 14.13 -2.54 6.50
CA SER A 11 14.31 -3.86 5.88
C SER A 11 15.77 -4.31 6.01
N ARG A 12 16.01 -5.61 6.27
CA ARG A 12 17.36 -6.14 6.47
C ARG A 12 18.15 -6.32 5.17
N VAL A 13 17.53 -6.39 3.98
CA VAL A 13 18.25 -6.58 2.70
C VAL A 13 17.49 -6.02 1.48
N MET A 14 18.23 -5.25 0.67
CA MET A 14 18.11 -4.76 -0.71
C MET A 14 18.45 -3.26 -0.67
N ARG A 15 19.52 -2.84 -1.34
CA ARG A 15 20.01 -1.46 -1.23
C ARG A 15 18.97 -0.49 -1.79
N THR A 16 18.35 0.30 -0.93
CA THR A 16 17.47 1.41 -1.31
C THR A 16 18.31 2.51 -1.96
N ILE A 17 18.02 2.83 -3.22
CA ILE A 17 18.73 3.87 -3.98
C ILE A 17 18.09 5.26 -3.87
N ALA A 18 16.83 5.34 -3.39
CA ALA A 18 16.09 6.58 -3.20
C ALA A 18 15.04 6.43 -2.09
N ILE A 19 14.82 7.50 -1.32
CA ILE A 19 13.75 7.59 -0.30
C ILE A 19 12.90 8.82 -0.61
N GLY A 20 11.58 8.64 -0.64
CA GLY A 20 10.61 9.71 -0.75
C GLY A 20 9.85 9.92 0.56
N VAL A 21 9.63 11.18 0.94
CA VAL A 21 8.79 11.56 2.09
C VAL A 21 7.55 12.26 1.55
N PHE A 22 6.37 11.74 1.90
CA PHE A 22 5.09 12.23 1.42
C PHE A 22 4.16 12.53 2.59
N LYS A 23 3.25 13.49 2.41
CA LYS A 23 2.16 13.74 3.36
C LYS A 23 1.22 12.54 3.35
N LYS A 24 0.78 12.08 4.53
CA LYS A 24 -0.26 11.05 4.63
C LYS A 24 -1.56 11.56 4.00
N PRO A 25 -2.20 10.80 3.09
CA PRO A 25 -3.49 11.18 2.54
C PRO A 25 -4.56 11.23 3.64
N THR A 26 -5.49 12.16 3.52
CA THR A 26 -6.68 12.26 4.37
C THR A 26 -7.91 11.75 3.61
N THR A 27 -9.00 11.48 4.33
CA THR A 27 -10.28 11.05 3.74
C THR A 27 -10.81 12.06 2.72
N GLU A 28 -10.50 13.35 2.87
CA GLU A 28 -10.86 14.42 1.95
C GLU A 28 -10.11 14.34 0.61
N THR A 29 -8.90 13.75 0.62
CA THR A 29 -8.05 13.60 -0.58
C THR A 29 -8.27 12.26 -1.30
N LEU A 30 -9.16 11.42 -0.77
CA LEU A 30 -9.47 10.12 -1.35
C LEU A 30 -10.49 10.29 -2.48
N HIS A 31 -10.01 10.21 -3.71
CA HIS A 31 -10.87 10.14 -4.89
C HIS A 31 -11.16 8.68 -5.21
N ILE A 32 -12.42 8.26 -5.07
CA ILE A 32 -12.87 6.96 -5.59
C ILE A 32 -12.87 7.08 -7.11
N LEU A 33 -12.05 6.27 -7.78
CA LEU A 33 -11.91 6.30 -9.24
C LEU A 33 -13.25 5.93 -9.89
N SER A 34 -13.75 6.81 -10.76
CA SER A 34 -15.04 6.72 -11.45
C SER A 34 -14.96 6.27 -12.91
N GLU A 35 -13.74 5.94 -13.38
CA GLU A 35 -13.48 5.42 -14.73
C GLU A 35 -13.98 3.97 -14.92
N PRO A 36 -14.07 3.41 -16.16
CA PRO A 36 -14.54 2.04 -16.36
C PRO A 36 -13.63 1.04 -15.63
N VAL A 37 -14.07 0.67 -14.43
CA VAL A 37 -13.39 -0.18 -13.47
C VAL A 37 -13.98 -1.58 -13.60
N ILE A 38 -13.15 -2.61 -13.57
CA ILE A 38 -13.62 -3.97 -13.31
C ILE A 38 -14.34 -3.89 -11.95
N PRO A 39 -15.66 -4.16 -11.85
CA PRO A 39 -16.46 -3.86 -10.66
C PRO A 39 -16.19 -4.86 -9.52
N VAL A 40 -14.93 -4.93 -9.09
CA VAL A 40 -14.44 -5.81 -8.04
C VAL A 40 -13.89 -4.94 -6.94
N THR A 41 -14.56 -5.00 -5.79
CA THR A 41 -14.15 -4.35 -4.54
C THR A 41 -13.64 -5.42 -3.60
N LEU A 42 -12.42 -5.24 -3.08
CA LEU A 42 -11.85 -6.15 -2.10
C LEU A 42 -12.05 -5.58 -0.69
N ILE A 43 -12.70 -6.36 0.18
CA ILE A 43 -12.88 -6.02 1.59
C ILE A 43 -11.94 -6.90 2.41
N CYS A 44 -11.03 -6.26 3.13
CA CYS A 44 -10.07 -6.90 4.01
C CYS A 44 -10.44 -6.58 5.46
N ASP A 45 -11.01 -7.56 6.16
CA ASP A 45 -11.40 -7.42 7.56
C ASP A 45 -10.37 -8.06 8.49
N ASN A 46 -9.94 -7.32 9.51
CA ASN A 46 -9.04 -7.78 10.58
C ASN A 46 -7.70 -8.40 10.08
N ILE A 47 -7.15 -7.92 8.95
CA ILE A 47 -5.82 -8.32 8.46
C ILE A 47 -4.75 -7.59 9.30
N ARG A 48 -4.04 -8.33 10.16
CA ARG A 48 -3.10 -7.79 11.16
C ARG A 48 -1.62 -7.97 10.81
N ASP A 49 -1.30 -8.77 9.79
CA ASP A 49 0.07 -8.97 9.33
C ASP A 49 0.36 -8.09 8.09
N PRO A 50 1.30 -7.13 8.17
CA PRO A 50 1.65 -6.27 7.04
C PRO A 50 2.23 -7.04 5.84
N GLY A 51 2.84 -8.22 6.07
CA GLY A 51 3.34 -9.08 4.99
C GLY A 51 2.21 -9.64 4.11
N ASN A 52 1.12 -10.06 4.76
CA ASN A 52 -0.08 -10.52 4.08
C ASN A 52 -0.81 -9.37 3.37
N LEU A 53 -0.94 -8.22 4.03
CA LEU A 53 -1.61 -7.06 3.44
C LEU A 53 -0.88 -6.54 2.19
N GLY A 54 0.45 -6.44 2.23
CA GLY A 54 1.26 -6.02 1.08
C GLY A 54 1.12 -6.96 -0.12
N SER A 55 1.05 -8.28 0.14
CA SER A 55 0.82 -9.29 -0.90
C SER A 55 -0.59 -9.20 -1.49
N ILE A 56 -1.61 -9.00 -0.66
CA ILE A 56 -3.01 -8.85 -1.10
C ILE A 56 -3.16 -7.63 -2.02
N ILE A 57 -2.64 -6.46 -1.62
CA ILE A 57 -2.73 -5.23 -2.41
C ILE A 57 -2.07 -5.41 -3.79
N ARG A 58 -0.91 -6.07 -3.83
CA ARG A 58 -0.19 -6.34 -5.09
C ARG A 58 -1.00 -7.21 -6.04
N ASN A 59 -1.64 -8.27 -5.53
CA ASN A 59 -2.47 -9.17 -6.33
C ASN A 59 -3.78 -8.50 -6.77
N ALA A 60 -4.41 -7.72 -5.89
CA ALA A 60 -5.62 -6.96 -6.21
C ALA A 60 -5.37 -5.97 -7.37
N ALA A 61 -4.25 -5.25 -7.32
CA ALA A 61 -3.85 -4.36 -8.40
C ALA A 61 -3.60 -5.13 -9.72
N ALA A 62 -2.92 -6.28 -9.66
CA ALA A 62 -2.68 -7.12 -10.84
C ALA A 62 -4.00 -7.66 -11.45
N ALA A 63 -5.02 -7.89 -10.64
CA ALA A 63 -6.36 -8.29 -11.07
C ALA A 63 -7.24 -7.12 -11.58
N GLY A 64 -6.74 -5.88 -11.53
CA GLY A 64 -7.48 -4.68 -11.95
C GLY A 64 -8.45 -4.15 -10.88
N CYS A 65 -8.30 -4.53 -9.62
CA CYS A 65 -9.06 -3.93 -8.52
C CYS A 65 -8.56 -2.51 -8.26
N GLN A 66 -9.46 -1.54 -8.33
CA GLN A 66 -9.13 -0.12 -8.12
C GLN A 66 -9.50 0.38 -6.72
N ASN A 67 -10.34 -0.37 -5.99
CA ASN A 67 -10.82 0.00 -4.67
C ASN A 67 -10.59 -1.16 -3.67
N ILE A 68 -9.92 -0.85 -2.55
CA ILE A 68 -9.70 -1.79 -1.45
C ILE A 68 -10.18 -1.12 -0.17
N LEU A 69 -11.08 -1.78 0.55
CA LEU A 69 -11.56 -1.33 1.85
C LEU A 69 -10.87 -2.14 2.95
N LEU A 70 -10.20 -1.43 3.86
CA LEU A 70 -9.60 -2.01 5.05
C LEU A 70 -10.45 -1.63 6.25
N THR A 71 -10.94 -2.63 6.98
CA THR A 71 -11.65 -2.44 8.25
C THR A 71 -10.74 -2.79 9.42
N LYS A 72 -11.06 -2.24 10.60
CA LYS A 72 -10.26 -2.35 11.81
C LYS A 72 -10.36 -3.73 12.44
#